data_AF-A0A9P6AV48-F1
#
_entry.id   AF-A0A9P6AV48-F1
#
_cell.length_a   1.000
_cell.length_b   1.000
_cell.length_c   1.000
_cell.angle_alpha   90.00
_cell.angle_beta   90.00
_cell.angle_gamma   90.00
#
_symmetry.space_group_name_H-M   'P 1'
#
loop_
_entity.id
_entity.type
_entity.pdbx_description
1 polymer ?
#
loop_
_entity_poly.entity_id
_entity_poly.type
_entity_poly.pdbx_seq_one_letter_code
_entity_poly.pdbx_strand_id
1 'polypeptide(L)'
;MDVDAALHESGAPTEQASLSQHAPQGGLSLSLAYKPSTPPPMGYPPIHGWDKATLFSNLHDDTRAIWDAYAGSKIIAMVWNAGYNQPNHASTLTHLKNAIKEAACGSNPCIDPCASPWGFLVADLSPLDAAMLTNQCAWSCNAISFFSIPYKLEISTFVGTVMNLIGYDSSDSTEVTKLVQDKLCEPSPAHSLLMDLATGNDPLLLGVGGVPQCAWNIYATPPFSDLTYHYHWHEAFSNCTFSTAFNGTGTVCHLAHFSCLGCKSVDHPSGLCPYSSIQGWKGTPLAAPSRATTAVVNINNATTSFNSLPRGTSRG
;
A
#
# COMPACT_ATOMS: atom_id res chain seq x y z
N MET A 1 27.10 -27.45 -52.34
CA MET A 1 25.81 -26.92 -51.86
C MET A 1 25.41 -27.82 -50.71
N ASP A 2 26.01 -27.64 -49.53
CA ASP A 2 25.59 -26.65 -48.52
C ASP A 2 24.10 -26.84 -48.22
N VAL A 3 23.64 -27.16 -47.01
CA VAL A 3 24.16 -26.95 -45.66
C VAL A 3 23.30 -27.84 -44.75
N ASP A 4 23.88 -28.51 -43.74
CA ASP A 4 23.11 -28.79 -42.52
C ASP A 4 24.04 -28.84 -41.31
N ALA A 5 23.62 -28.08 -40.31
CA ALA A 5 24.45 -27.48 -39.30
C ALA A 5 24.47 -28.27 -37.98
N ALA A 6 25.59 -28.06 -37.28
CA ALA A 6 26.01 -28.68 -36.05
C ALA A 6 25.03 -28.54 -34.88
N LEU A 7 24.83 -29.65 -34.17
CA LEU A 7 24.42 -29.70 -32.77
C LEU A 7 25.66 -29.47 -31.89
N HIS A 8 25.68 -28.36 -31.15
CA HIS A 8 26.58 -28.14 -30.04
C HIS A 8 25.79 -27.56 -28.87
N GLU A 9 25.41 -28.42 -27.92
CA GLU A 9 24.94 -27.99 -26.62
C GLU A 9 26.16 -27.59 -25.77
N SER A 10 26.21 -26.32 -25.39
CA SER A 10 27.16 -25.80 -24.40
C SER A 10 26.38 -25.53 -23.12
N GLY A 11 26.62 -26.35 -22.10
CA GLY A 11 26.14 -26.11 -20.74
C GLY A 11 26.91 -24.96 -20.11
N ALA A 12 26.23 -23.85 -19.87
CA ALA A 12 26.74 -22.74 -19.07
C ALA A 12 26.62 -23.08 -17.57
N PRO A 13 27.62 -22.81 -16.73
CA PRO A 13 27.50 -22.96 -15.29
C PRO A 13 26.67 -21.82 -14.69
N THR A 14 25.66 -22.20 -13.92
CA THR A 14 24.83 -21.34 -13.08
C THR A 14 25.67 -20.74 -11.96
N GLU A 15 26.12 -19.50 -12.13
CA GLU A 15 26.74 -18.73 -11.05
C GLU A 15 25.64 -18.11 -10.19
N GLN A 16 25.27 -18.80 -9.10
CA GLN A 16 24.48 -18.23 -8.02
C GLN A 16 25.30 -17.13 -7.32
N ALA A 17 25.11 -15.88 -7.74
CA ALA A 17 25.58 -14.73 -6.98
C ALA A 17 24.80 -14.64 -5.67
N SER A 18 25.41 -15.17 -4.61
CA SER A 18 25.05 -14.90 -3.22
C SER A 18 25.12 -13.38 -2.98
N LEU A 19 23.95 -12.74 -2.85
CA LEU A 19 23.81 -11.39 -2.32
C LEU A 19 24.18 -11.42 -0.83
N SER A 20 25.48 -11.43 -0.59
CA SER A 20 26.06 -11.20 0.73
C SER A 20 25.70 -9.78 1.17
N GLN A 21 25.24 -9.66 2.41
CA GLN A 21 24.91 -8.42 3.09
C GLN A 21 26.16 -7.52 3.18
N HIS A 22 26.36 -6.66 2.19
CA HIS A 22 27.30 -5.55 2.29
C HIS A 22 26.70 -4.48 3.19
N ALA A 23 26.97 -4.60 4.49
CA ALA A 23 26.87 -3.48 5.41
C ALA A 23 27.87 -2.38 4.96
N PRO A 24 27.45 -1.11 4.82
CA PRO A 24 28.34 -0.04 4.40
C PRO A 24 29.42 0.20 5.45
N GLN A 25 30.66 -0.19 5.14
CA GLN A 25 31.84 0.15 5.92
C GLN A 25 32.36 1.54 5.51
N GLY A 26 31.76 2.55 6.14
CA GLY A 26 32.13 3.96 6.00
C GLY A 26 31.42 4.73 7.09
N GLY A 27 31.86 4.56 8.34
CA GLY A 27 31.15 5.00 9.54
C GLY A 27 31.13 6.51 9.73
N LEU A 28 30.29 7.22 8.98
CA LEU A 28 29.65 8.41 9.52
C LEU A 28 28.75 7.92 10.66
N SER A 29 29.11 8.24 11.90
CA SER A 29 28.26 7.96 13.05
C SER A 29 26.97 8.76 12.87
N LEU A 30 25.91 8.07 12.43
CA LEU A 30 24.58 8.65 12.32
C LEU A 30 24.22 9.29 13.66
N SER A 31 23.71 10.51 13.63
CA SER A 31 23.16 11.13 14.82
C SER A 31 22.07 10.22 15.36
N LEU A 32 22.04 10.04 16.70
CA LEU A 32 21.00 9.24 17.34
C LEU A 32 19.58 9.75 17.00
N ALA A 33 19.44 11.02 16.61
CA ALA A 33 18.18 11.62 16.19
C ALA A 33 17.64 11.03 14.87
N TYR A 34 18.53 10.70 13.93
CA TYR A 34 18.18 10.31 12.56
C TYR A 34 18.50 8.85 12.24
N LYS A 35 19.03 8.10 13.19
CA LYS A 35 19.16 6.65 13.07
C LYS A 35 17.78 5.99 12.89
N PRO A 36 17.53 5.32 11.75
CA PRO A 36 16.26 4.65 11.50
C PRO A 36 16.08 3.45 12.45
N SER A 37 14.83 3.14 12.77
CA SER A 37 14.46 1.87 13.39
C SER A 37 14.83 0.70 12.48
N THR A 38 15.24 -0.40 13.08
CA THR A 38 15.46 -1.65 12.33
C THR A 38 14.15 -2.06 11.65
N PRO A 39 14.15 -2.37 10.34
CA PRO A 39 12.97 -2.92 9.67
C PRO A 39 12.49 -4.20 10.35
N PRO A 40 11.18 -4.51 10.28
CA PRO A 40 10.67 -5.80 10.72
C PRO A 40 11.34 -6.96 9.95
N PRO A 41 11.41 -8.18 10.51
CA PRO A 41 12.03 -9.34 9.83
C PRO A 41 11.47 -9.64 8.43
N MET A 42 10.18 -9.35 8.22
CA MET A 42 9.48 -9.56 6.94
C MET A 42 9.46 -8.30 6.05
N GLY A 43 10.22 -7.26 6.42
CA GLY A 43 10.13 -5.94 5.79
C GLY A 43 8.96 -5.12 6.31
N TYR A 44 8.82 -3.90 5.79
CA TYR A 44 7.66 -3.06 6.09
C TYR A 44 6.43 -3.54 5.31
N PRO A 45 5.21 -3.39 5.87
CA PRO A 45 3.98 -3.66 5.14
C PRO A 45 3.92 -2.86 3.84
N PRO A 46 3.37 -3.40 2.74
CA PRO A 46 3.16 -2.62 1.52
C PRO A 46 2.17 -1.48 1.78
N ILE A 47 2.32 -0.39 1.01
CA ILE A 47 1.38 0.72 1.00
C ILE A 47 0.73 0.77 -0.37
N HIS A 48 -0.59 0.79 -0.39
CA HIS A 48 -1.39 0.69 -1.60
C HIS A 48 -2.07 2.01 -1.94
N GLY A 49 -2.31 2.27 -3.22
CA GLY A 49 -2.92 3.50 -3.70
C GLY A 49 -1.99 4.70 -3.84
N TRP A 50 -0.68 4.52 -3.71
CA TRP A 50 0.26 5.56 -4.16
C TRP A 50 0.32 5.58 -5.68
N ASP A 51 -0.52 6.42 -6.28
CA ASP A 51 -0.45 6.76 -7.70
C ASP A 51 -0.11 8.25 -7.90
N LYS A 52 0.17 8.62 -9.16
CA LYS A 52 0.55 10.01 -9.47
C LYS A 52 -0.58 10.97 -9.14
N ALA A 53 -1.84 10.60 -9.36
CA ALA A 53 -2.97 11.47 -9.07
C ALA A 53 -3.08 11.76 -7.56
N THR A 54 -2.90 10.76 -6.71
CA THR A 54 -3.02 10.88 -5.25
C THR A 54 -1.81 11.63 -4.68
N LEU A 55 -0.59 11.27 -5.08
CA LEU A 55 0.63 11.95 -4.63
C LEU A 55 0.68 13.42 -5.04
N PHE A 56 0.13 13.76 -6.21
CA PHE A 56 0.15 15.11 -6.77
C PHE A 56 -1.21 15.81 -6.72
N SER A 57 -2.21 15.24 -6.05
CA SER A 57 -3.61 15.74 -6.02
C SER A 57 -3.74 17.20 -5.60
N ASN A 58 -2.78 17.69 -4.81
CA ASN A 58 -2.72 19.06 -4.33
C ASN A 58 -1.44 19.80 -4.76
N LEU A 59 -0.72 19.28 -5.75
CA LEU A 59 0.46 19.92 -6.35
C LEU A 59 0.00 20.73 -7.56
N HIS A 60 0.35 22.02 -7.61
CA HIS A 60 0.06 22.85 -8.78
C HIS A 60 0.78 22.29 -10.01
N ASP A 61 0.14 22.34 -11.18
CA ASP A 61 0.68 21.77 -12.43
C ASP A 61 2.06 22.35 -12.78
N ASP A 62 2.28 23.66 -12.52
CA ASP A 62 3.60 24.28 -12.72
C ASP A 62 4.68 23.67 -11.83
N THR A 63 4.38 23.43 -10.54
CA THR A 63 5.33 22.80 -9.62
C THR A 63 5.61 21.37 -10.04
N ARG A 64 4.57 20.65 -10.49
CA ARG A 64 4.73 19.30 -11.04
C ARG A 64 5.60 19.30 -12.30
N ALA A 65 5.41 20.26 -13.21
CA ALA A 65 6.23 20.38 -14.41
C ALA A 65 7.71 20.64 -14.06
N ILE A 66 7.97 21.46 -13.03
CA ILE A 66 9.32 21.66 -12.49
C ILE A 66 9.89 20.33 -11.95
N TRP A 67 9.11 19.59 -11.16
CA TRP A 67 9.53 18.30 -10.61
C TRP A 67 9.82 17.26 -11.70
N ASP A 68 8.97 17.19 -12.73
CA ASP A 68 9.14 16.30 -13.87
C ASP A 68 10.42 16.66 -14.64
N ALA A 69 10.74 17.95 -14.78
CA ALA A 69 11.93 18.45 -15.47
C ALA A 69 13.27 18.22 -14.73
N TYR A 70 13.25 17.94 -13.42
CA TYR A 70 14.49 17.62 -12.68
C TYR A 70 15.21 16.40 -13.30
N ALA A 71 16.46 16.58 -13.69
CA ALA A 71 17.32 15.51 -14.20
C ALA A 71 17.85 14.63 -13.05
N GLY A 72 18.29 13.42 -13.38
CA GLY A 72 18.89 12.50 -12.41
C GLY A 72 17.87 11.70 -11.59
N SER A 73 18.39 10.99 -10.57
CA SER A 73 17.54 10.16 -9.71
C SER A 73 16.83 11.02 -8.67
N LYS A 74 15.53 10.77 -8.52
CA LYS A 74 14.67 11.50 -7.59
C LYS A 74 13.61 10.59 -7.01
N ILE A 75 13.15 10.92 -5.81
CA ILE A 75 12.12 10.20 -5.07
C ILE A 75 11.13 11.21 -4.48
N ILE A 76 9.97 10.72 -4.03
CA ILE A 76 9.05 11.48 -3.20
C ILE A 76 9.21 11.02 -1.77
N ALA A 77 9.48 11.95 -0.86
CA ALA A 77 9.47 11.70 0.57
C ALA A 77 8.13 12.13 1.17
N MET A 78 7.37 11.19 1.72
CA MET A 78 6.06 11.45 2.32
C MET A 78 6.13 11.36 3.84
N VAL A 79 5.84 12.45 4.54
CA VAL A 79 5.96 12.48 6.01
C VAL A 79 4.78 11.78 6.68
N TRP A 80 5.08 10.90 7.64
CA TRP A 80 4.08 10.17 8.41
C TRP A 80 3.18 11.13 9.19
N ASN A 81 1.86 10.91 9.09
CA ASN A 81 0.86 11.68 9.84
C ASN A 81 0.99 13.21 9.63
N ALA A 82 1.43 13.60 8.43
CA ALA A 82 1.43 15.00 8.04
C ALA A 82 -0.02 15.47 7.88
N GLY A 83 -0.40 16.47 8.66
CA GLY A 83 -1.70 17.12 8.65
C GLY A 83 -1.63 18.51 8.04
N TYR A 84 -2.76 19.02 7.53
CA TYR A 84 -2.85 20.34 6.87
C TYR A 84 -2.49 21.53 7.77
N ASN A 85 -2.61 21.38 9.09
CA ASN A 85 -2.44 22.46 10.07
C ASN A 85 -1.16 22.34 10.89
N GLN A 86 -0.11 21.67 10.39
CA GLN A 86 1.16 21.56 11.12
C GLN A 86 1.92 22.90 11.03
N PRO A 87 2.08 23.68 12.12
CA PRO A 87 2.64 25.03 12.06
C PRO A 87 4.17 25.06 11.82
N ASN A 88 4.81 23.93 11.52
CA ASN A 88 6.27 23.81 11.56
C ASN A 88 6.89 23.14 10.32
N HIS A 89 6.39 23.48 9.13
CA HIS A 89 6.92 22.96 7.84
C HIS A 89 8.44 23.14 7.72
N ALA A 90 8.99 24.25 8.24
CA ALA A 90 10.42 24.51 8.25
C ALA A 90 11.20 23.46 9.05
N SER A 91 10.76 23.13 10.27
CA SER A 91 11.39 22.08 11.09
C SER A 91 11.23 20.70 10.45
N THR A 92 10.06 20.38 9.88
CA THR A 92 9.87 19.12 9.14
C THR A 92 10.87 19.00 8.00
N LEU A 93 11.02 20.06 7.20
CA LEU A 93 11.99 20.10 6.11
C LEU A 93 13.43 19.94 6.62
N THR A 94 13.80 20.59 7.73
CA THR A 94 15.12 20.44 8.34
C THR A 94 15.36 19.00 8.80
N HIS A 95 14.41 18.38 9.49
CA HIS A 95 14.56 17.00 9.95
C HIS A 95 14.59 16.01 8.78
N LEU A 96 13.79 16.23 7.74
CA LEU A 96 13.80 15.41 6.54
C LEU A 96 15.13 15.52 5.78
N LYS A 97 15.64 16.75 5.58
CA LYS A 97 16.96 17.00 4.96
C LYS A 97 18.07 16.26 5.70
N ASN A 98 18.10 16.38 7.03
CA ASN A 98 19.12 15.72 7.84
C ASN A 98 18.99 14.20 7.82
N ALA A 99 17.76 13.68 7.93
CA ALA A 99 17.52 12.23 7.88
C ALA A 99 17.96 11.62 6.54
N ILE A 100 17.61 12.24 5.42
CA ILE A 100 17.98 11.75 4.10
C ILE A 100 19.48 11.92 3.86
N LYS A 101 20.09 13.03 4.28
CA LYS A 101 21.53 13.24 4.15
C LYS A 101 22.34 12.23 4.96
N GLU A 102 21.84 11.82 6.13
CA GLU A 102 22.47 10.78 6.93
C GLU A 102 22.26 9.39 6.34
N ALA A 103 21.11 9.14 5.71
CA ALA A 103 20.82 7.88 5.04
C ALA A 103 21.57 7.70 3.71
N ALA A 104 21.67 8.77 2.91
CA ALA A 104 22.33 8.77 1.60
C ALA A 104 23.84 8.85 1.79
N CYS A 105 24.57 7.85 1.29
CA CYS A 105 26.00 7.65 1.53
C CYS A 105 26.89 8.58 0.68
N GLY A 106 26.58 9.89 0.65
CA GLY A 106 27.42 10.90 -0.01
C GLY A 106 26.68 11.90 -0.91
N SER A 107 25.39 11.68 -1.20
CA SER A 107 24.58 12.67 -1.92
C SER A 107 24.24 13.87 -1.02
N ASN A 108 24.19 15.06 -1.60
CA ASN A 108 23.68 16.26 -0.94
C ASN A 108 22.32 16.63 -1.57
N PRO A 109 21.24 15.91 -1.19
CA PRO A 109 19.98 15.98 -1.91
C PRO A 109 19.38 17.39 -1.84
N CYS A 110 18.84 17.82 -2.97
CA CYS A 110 17.93 18.96 -3.00
C CYS A 110 16.56 18.49 -2.51
N ILE A 111 15.97 19.21 -1.55
CA ILE A 111 14.60 18.98 -1.11
C ILE A 111 13.79 20.24 -1.36
N ASP A 112 12.84 20.13 -2.29
CA ASP A 112 11.96 21.21 -2.70
C ASP A 112 10.73 21.26 -1.76
N PRO A 113 10.54 22.36 -1.00
CA PRO A 113 9.36 22.54 -0.17
C PRO A 113 8.12 22.80 -1.04
N CYS A 114 7.31 21.77 -1.24
CA CYS A 114 6.00 21.93 -1.89
C CYS A 114 5.06 22.81 -1.04
N ALA A 115 4.22 23.61 -1.71
CA ALA A 115 3.14 24.40 -1.11
C ALA A 115 1.97 23.56 -0.55
N SER A 116 2.04 22.22 -0.60
CA SER A 116 0.98 21.31 -0.15
C SER A 116 1.54 20.08 0.60
N PRO A 117 0.91 19.63 1.70
CA PRO A 117 1.64 19.53 2.97
C PRO A 117 2.32 18.20 3.29
N TRP A 118 2.40 17.24 2.37
CA TRP A 118 2.80 15.87 2.76
C TRP A 118 3.98 15.28 2.00
N GLY A 119 4.13 15.62 0.71
CA GLY A 119 5.14 15.06 -0.17
C GLY A 119 6.23 16.08 -0.51
N PHE A 120 7.48 15.67 -0.41
CA PHE A 120 8.64 16.47 -0.77
C PHE A 120 9.36 15.79 -1.92
N LEU A 121 9.69 16.54 -2.97
CA LEU A 121 10.64 16.05 -3.96
C LEU A 121 12.03 16.02 -3.34
N VAL A 122 12.70 14.87 -3.46
CA VAL A 122 14.10 14.70 -3.09
C VAL A 122 14.84 14.37 -4.37
N ALA A 123 15.65 15.32 -4.84
CA ALA A 123 16.40 15.25 -6.09
C ALA A 123 17.91 15.27 -5.82
N ASP A 124 18.70 15.20 -6.90
CA ASP A 124 20.17 15.14 -6.87
C ASP A 124 20.72 13.94 -6.08
N LEU A 125 19.98 12.82 -6.10
CA LEU A 125 20.41 11.56 -5.52
C LEU A 125 21.26 10.78 -6.53
N SER A 126 22.29 10.10 -6.03
CA SER A 126 22.91 9.01 -6.78
C SER A 126 21.87 7.90 -7.05
N PRO A 127 21.96 7.16 -8.17
CA PRO A 127 21.05 6.03 -8.42
C PRO A 127 21.04 5.00 -7.29
N LEU A 128 22.20 4.77 -6.64
CA LEU A 128 22.33 3.87 -5.51
C LEU A 128 21.59 4.38 -4.27
N ASP A 129 21.72 5.67 -3.94
CA ASP A 129 21.02 6.27 -2.80
C ASP A 129 19.51 6.28 -3.03
N ALA A 130 19.05 6.63 -4.24
CA ALA A 130 17.64 6.59 -4.59
C ALA A 130 17.06 5.18 -4.43
N ALA A 131 17.73 4.16 -4.98
CA ALA A 131 17.32 2.77 -4.86
C ALA A 131 17.32 2.28 -3.41
N MET A 132 18.35 2.61 -2.63
CA MET A 132 18.43 2.26 -1.21
C MET A 132 17.28 2.88 -0.41
N LEU A 133 17.02 4.18 -0.60
CA LEU A 133 15.95 4.90 0.08
C LEU A 133 14.59 4.26 -0.23
N THR A 134 14.30 3.96 -1.50
CA THR A 134 13.02 3.39 -1.92
C THR A 134 12.87 1.91 -1.59
N ASN A 135 13.95 1.11 -1.62
CA ASN A 135 13.90 -0.30 -1.25
C ASN A 135 13.57 -0.49 0.24
N GLN A 136 14.02 0.41 1.11
CA GLN A 136 13.61 0.38 2.51
C GLN A 136 12.15 0.82 2.70
N CYS A 137 11.62 1.64 1.80
CA CYS A 137 10.27 2.23 1.81
C CYS A 137 9.98 3.14 3.02
N ALA A 138 10.10 2.65 4.25
CA ALA A 138 9.79 3.40 5.46
C ALA A 138 11.02 3.74 6.31
N TRP A 139 11.04 4.96 6.81
CA TRP A 139 12.12 5.55 7.57
C TRP A 139 11.54 6.12 8.86
N SER A 140 11.79 5.44 9.98
CA SER A 140 11.28 5.86 11.29
C SER A 140 12.44 6.22 12.21
N CYS A 141 12.66 7.52 12.38
CA CYS A 141 13.73 8.10 13.18
C CYS A 141 13.15 8.82 14.39
N ASN A 142 13.97 9.16 15.38
CA ASN A 142 13.48 9.84 16.59
C ASN A 142 12.94 11.26 16.26
N ALA A 143 13.56 11.92 15.28
CA ALA A 143 13.20 13.27 14.89
C ALA A 143 12.09 13.34 13.82
N ILE A 144 11.93 12.31 12.99
CA ILE A 144 10.96 12.29 11.89
C ILE A 144 10.70 10.84 11.43
N SER A 145 9.46 10.57 11.03
CA SER A 145 9.12 9.36 10.28
C SER A 145 8.55 9.73 8.92
N PHE A 146 8.97 9.04 7.86
CA PHE A 146 8.55 9.30 6.50
C PHE A 146 8.67 8.04 5.64
N PHE A 147 8.10 8.12 4.44
CA PHE A 147 8.20 7.11 3.39
C PHE A 147 8.99 7.65 2.21
N SER A 148 9.82 6.79 1.61
CA SER A 148 10.60 7.06 0.42
C SER A 148 9.97 6.31 -0.74
N ILE A 149 9.37 7.05 -1.67
CA ILE A 149 8.57 6.51 -2.76
C ILE A 149 9.29 6.78 -4.08
N PRO A 150 9.44 5.79 -4.98
CA PRO A 150 9.97 6.04 -6.32
C PRO A 150 9.21 7.15 -7.02
N TYR A 151 9.91 8.10 -7.65
CA TYR A 151 9.24 9.17 -8.40
C TYR A 151 8.47 8.62 -9.62
N LYS A 152 9.03 7.58 -10.25
CA LYS A 152 8.33 6.78 -11.26
C LYS A 152 7.58 5.67 -10.53
N LEU A 153 6.32 5.95 -10.19
CA LEU A 153 5.45 4.99 -9.52
C LEU A 153 5.05 3.85 -10.46
N GLU A 154 4.92 2.67 -9.87
CA GLU A 154 4.17 1.57 -10.45
C GLU A 154 2.68 1.76 -10.18
N ILE A 155 1.84 1.17 -11.03
CA ILE A 155 0.40 1.21 -10.83
C ILE A 155 0.07 0.30 -9.65
N SER A 156 -0.74 0.80 -8.71
CA SER A 156 -1.10 0.04 -7.53
C SER A 156 -1.89 -1.21 -7.90
N THR A 157 -1.62 -2.31 -7.19
CA THR A 157 -2.41 -3.53 -7.30
C THR A 157 -3.77 -3.43 -6.61
N PHE A 158 -3.98 -2.45 -5.72
CA PHE A 158 -5.26 -2.28 -5.06
C PHE A 158 -6.31 -1.75 -6.03
N VAL A 159 -7.44 -2.45 -6.12
CA VAL A 159 -8.53 -2.18 -7.06
C VAL A 159 -9.72 -1.51 -6.36
N GLY A 160 -9.88 -1.76 -5.07
CA GLY A 160 -10.99 -1.23 -4.29
C GLY A 160 -11.36 -2.16 -3.14
N THR A 161 -12.26 -1.68 -2.29
CA THR A 161 -12.80 -2.48 -1.19
C THR A 161 -14.25 -2.84 -1.48
N VAL A 162 -14.61 -4.11 -1.42
CA VAL A 162 -16.01 -4.56 -1.55
C VAL A 162 -16.62 -4.71 -0.17
N MET A 163 -17.79 -4.12 0.04
CA MET A 163 -18.55 -4.22 1.29
C MET A 163 -19.92 -4.85 1.04
N ASN A 164 -20.63 -5.20 2.11
CA ASN A 164 -22.00 -5.75 2.06
C ASN A 164 -22.12 -7.13 1.38
N LEU A 165 -21.05 -7.92 1.39
CA LEU A 165 -21.11 -9.35 1.06
C LEU A 165 -21.72 -10.12 2.26
N ILE A 166 -23.04 -10.01 2.42
CA ILE A 166 -23.77 -10.62 3.54
C ILE A 166 -23.59 -12.13 3.53
N GLY A 167 -23.28 -12.70 4.70
CA GLY A 167 -23.08 -14.13 4.88
C GLY A 167 -21.65 -14.61 4.63
N TYR A 168 -20.74 -13.71 4.21
CA TYR A 168 -19.32 -13.99 4.08
C TYR A 168 -18.54 -13.44 5.28
N ASP A 169 -17.65 -14.25 5.83
CA ASP A 169 -16.69 -13.87 6.86
C ASP A 169 -15.24 -14.15 6.42
N SER A 170 -14.26 -13.93 7.29
CA SER A 170 -12.84 -14.10 6.99
C SER A 170 -12.45 -15.50 6.48
N SER A 171 -13.24 -16.52 6.75
CA SER A 171 -13.00 -17.88 6.27
C SER A 171 -13.40 -18.09 4.81
N ASP A 172 -14.25 -17.22 4.23
CA ASP A 172 -14.78 -17.36 2.88
C ASP A 172 -13.94 -16.62 1.81
N SER A 173 -12.65 -16.40 2.08
CA SER A 173 -11.80 -15.58 1.19
C SER A 173 -11.77 -16.13 -0.23
N THR A 174 -11.72 -17.45 -0.39
CA THR A 174 -11.65 -18.12 -1.71
C THR A 174 -12.94 -17.95 -2.50
N GLU A 175 -14.09 -18.05 -1.85
CA GLU A 175 -15.40 -17.86 -2.45
C GLU A 175 -15.59 -16.41 -2.88
N VAL A 176 -15.12 -15.45 -2.07
CA VAL A 176 -15.13 -14.03 -2.44
C VAL A 176 -14.19 -13.75 -3.60
N THR A 177 -12.97 -14.32 -3.62
CA THR A 177 -12.06 -14.22 -4.78
C THR A 177 -12.75 -14.67 -6.05
N LYS A 178 -13.39 -15.85 -5.99
CA LYS A 178 -14.09 -16.42 -7.15
C LYS A 178 -15.26 -15.55 -7.58
N LEU A 179 -16.07 -15.05 -6.65
CA LEU A 179 -17.16 -14.13 -6.94
C LEU A 179 -16.68 -12.88 -7.68
N VAL A 180 -15.57 -12.30 -7.23
CA VAL A 180 -14.97 -11.12 -7.86
C VAL A 180 -14.38 -11.46 -9.24
N GLN A 181 -13.68 -12.59 -9.36
CA GLN A 181 -13.16 -13.10 -10.63
C GLN A 181 -14.27 -13.34 -11.65
N ASP A 182 -15.31 -14.09 -11.27
CA ASP A 182 -16.45 -14.39 -12.13
C ASP A 182 -17.11 -13.09 -12.61
N LYS A 183 -17.26 -12.10 -11.70
CA LYS A 183 -17.82 -10.79 -12.05
C LYS A 183 -16.95 -10.01 -13.02
N LEU A 184 -15.62 -10.04 -12.84
CA LEU A 184 -14.68 -9.38 -13.73
C LEU A 184 -14.53 -10.11 -15.08
N CYS A 185 -14.93 -11.39 -15.13
CA CYS A 185 -14.99 -12.26 -16.31
C CYS A 185 -16.40 -12.33 -16.96
N GLU A 186 -17.40 -11.58 -16.46
CA GLU A 186 -18.68 -11.42 -17.16
C GLU A 186 -18.55 -10.51 -18.40
N PRO A 187 -18.96 -10.95 -19.59
CA PRO A 187 -18.79 -10.20 -20.83
C PRO A 187 -19.50 -8.83 -20.75
N SER A 188 -18.71 -7.80 -20.50
CA SER A 188 -19.11 -6.40 -20.55
C SER A 188 -18.38 -5.69 -21.71
N PRO A 189 -18.66 -4.44 -22.04
CA PRO A 189 -17.87 -3.71 -23.04
C PRO A 189 -16.38 -3.54 -22.69
N ALA A 190 -15.95 -3.89 -21.47
CA ALA A 190 -14.57 -3.74 -20.98
C ALA A 190 -13.70 -5.02 -21.09
N HIS A 191 -14.09 -6.00 -21.90
CA HIS A 191 -13.79 -7.41 -21.63
C HIS A 191 -12.72 -8.09 -22.51
N SER A 192 -11.45 -7.78 -22.30
CA SER A 192 -10.37 -8.57 -22.92
C SER A 192 -9.13 -8.78 -22.03
N LEU A 193 -9.25 -8.66 -20.71
CA LEU A 193 -8.08 -8.63 -19.83
C LEU A 193 -8.21 -9.68 -18.73
N LEU A 194 -7.52 -10.80 -18.95
CA LEU A 194 -7.25 -11.82 -17.94
C LEU A 194 -6.43 -11.18 -16.81
N MET A 195 -6.84 -11.44 -15.57
CA MET A 195 -6.23 -10.86 -14.37
C MET A 195 -5.72 -11.95 -13.46
N ASP A 196 -4.49 -11.79 -12.97
CA ASP A 196 -4.03 -12.47 -11.77
C ASP A 196 -4.59 -11.71 -10.55
N LEU A 197 -5.74 -12.17 -10.07
CA LEU A 197 -6.40 -11.63 -8.88
C LEU A 197 -5.81 -12.29 -7.62
N ALA A 198 -5.35 -11.46 -6.70
CA ALA A 198 -4.97 -11.87 -5.34
C ALA A 198 -5.88 -11.10 -4.37
N THR A 199 -6.90 -11.73 -3.83
CA THR A 199 -7.63 -11.14 -2.71
C THR A 199 -6.70 -11.06 -1.51
N GLY A 200 -6.58 -9.88 -0.89
CA GLY A 200 -5.93 -9.77 0.40
C GLY A 200 -6.78 -10.55 1.39
N ASN A 201 -6.18 -11.55 2.04
CA ASN A 201 -6.89 -12.65 2.70
C ASN A 201 -7.63 -12.29 3.99
N ASP A 202 -7.71 -11.02 4.37
CA ASP A 202 -8.28 -10.62 5.65
C ASP A 202 -9.35 -9.54 5.46
N PRO A 203 -10.62 -9.82 5.74
CA PRO A 203 -11.62 -8.77 5.74
C PRO A 203 -11.36 -7.77 6.85
N LEU A 204 -11.53 -6.49 6.53
CA LEU A 204 -11.50 -5.42 7.51
C LEU A 204 -12.84 -5.40 8.24
N LEU A 205 -12.80 -5.52 9.57
CA LEU A 205 -13.97 -5.30 10.42
C LEU A 205 -14.14 -3.81 10.68
N LEU A 206 -15.12 -3.20 10.00
CA LEU A 206 -15.41 -1.77 10.09
C LEU A 206 -16.66 -1.55 10.92
N GLY A 207 -16.55 -0.76 11.99
CA GLY A 207 -17.70 -0.35 12.80
C GLY A 207 -18.38 0.89 12.24
N VAL A 208 -19.20 0.76 11.19
CA VAL A 208 -20.04 1.88 10.73
C VAL A 208 -21.36 1.82 11.50
N GLY A 209 -21.71 2.88 12.24
CA GLY A 209 -22.93 2.91 13.05
C GLY A 209 -22.95 1.90 14.22
N GLY A 210 -21.78 1.42 14.65
CA GLY A 210 -21.64 0.47 15.76
C GLY A 210 -21.86 -1.01 15.38
N VAL A 211 -22.18 -1.31 14.12
CA VAL A 211 -22.29 -2.69 13.62
C VAL A 211 -21.00 -3.05 12.89
N PRO A 212 -20.28 -4.11 13.29
CA PRO A 212 -19.15 -4.62 12.54
C PRO A 212 -19.59 -5.05 11.13
N GLN A 213 -18.92 -4.52 10.12
CA GLN A 213 -19.10 -4.91 8.72
C GLN A 213 -17.81 -5.53 8.20
N CYS A 214 -17.96 -6.63 7.47
CA CYS A 214 -16.90 -7.31 6.75
C CYS A 214 -16.63 -6.57 5.44
N ALA A 215 -15.41 -6.07 5.26
CA ALA A 215 -14.99 -5.35 4.05
C ALA A 215 -13.78 -6.03 3.43
N TRP A 216 -13.81 -6.23 2.11
CA TRP A 216 -12.84 -7.06 1.40
C TRP A 216 -11.97 -6.21 0.48
N ASN A 217 -10.69 -6.08 0.78
CA ASN A 217 -9.76 -5.41 -0.11
C ASN A 217 -9.42 -6.32 -1.29
N ILE A 218 -9.64 -5.80 -2.49
CA ILE A 218 -9.39 -6.51 -3.74
C ILE A 218 -8.07 -6.00 -4.30
N TYR A 219 -7.15 -6.92 -4.57
CA TYR A 219 -5.90 -6.64 -5.26
C TYR A 219 -5.83 -7.46 -6.54
N ALA A 220 -5.33 -6.85 -7.61
CA ALA A 220 -5.07 -7.51 -8.88
C ALA A 220 -3.88 -6.85 -9.56
N THR A 221 -3.12 -7.63 -10.33
CA THR A 221 -2.12 -7.04 -11.22
C THR A 221 -2.83 -6.17 -12.25
N PRO A 222 -2.50 -4.87 -12.37
CA PRO A 222 -3.10 -4.01 -13.36
C PRO A 222 -2.87 -4.58 -14.76
N PRO A 223 -3.91 -4.65 -15.61
CA PRO A 223 -3.77 -5.21 -16.95
C PRO A 223 -3.02 -4.27 -17.92
N PHE A 224 -2.78 -3.04 -17.47
CA PHE A 224 -2.17 -1.97 -18.24
C PHE A 224 -1.06 -1.32 -17.42
N SER A 225 -0.01 -0.85 -18.11
CA SER A 225 1.03 0.00 -17.55
C SER A 225 0.74 1.50 -17.70
N ASP A 226 -0.34 1.86 -18.40
CA ASP A 226 -0.81 3.23 -18.59
C ASP A 226 -1.84 3.61 -17.52
N LEU A 227 -1.63 4.74 -16.85
CA LEU A 227 -2.50 5.21 -15.78
C LEU A 227 -3.92 5.55 -16.27
N THR A 228 -4.09 6.04 -17.49
CA THR A 228 -5.40 6.43 -18.03
C THR A 228 -6.30 5.21 -18.17
N TYR A 229 -5.76 4.14 -18.77
CA TYR A 229 -6.50 2.88 -18.88
C TYR A 229 -6.72 2.22 -17.53
N HIS A 230 -5.77 2.34 -16.59
CA HIS A 230 -5.98 1.89 -15.22
C HIS A 230 -7.13 2.64 -14.52
N TYR A 231 -7.26 3.95 -14.69
CA TYR A 231 -8.38 4.71 -14.11
C TYR A 231 -9.72 4.30 -14.68
N HIS A 232 -9.83 4.12 -16.00
CA HIS A 232 -11.06 3.60 -16.61
C HIS A 232 -11.40 2.20 -16.13
N TRP A 233 -10.39 1.36 -15.92
CA TRP A 233 -10.60 0.03 -15.36
C TRP A 233 -11.07 0.08 -13.90
N HIS A 234 -10.44 0.92 -13.07
CA HIS A 234 -10.85 1.14 -11.68
C HIS A 234 -12.28 1.72 -11.61
N GLU A 235 -12.63 2.64 -12.50
CA GLU A 235 -14.00 3.19 -12.62
C GLU A 235 -15.01 2.11 -13.03
N ALA A 236 -14.65 1.23 -13.97
CA ALA A 236 -15.50 0.09 -14.34
C ALA A 236 -15.72 -0.85 -13.17
N PHE A 237 -14.64 -1.22 -12.44
CA PHE A 237 -14.72 -2.04 -11.23
C PHE A 237 -15.58 -1.38 -10.14
N SER A 238 -15.38 -0.07 -9.93
CA SER A 238 -16.09 0.76 -8.96
C SER A 238 -17.61 0.77 -9.14
N ASN A 239 -18.09 0.50 -10.36
CA ASN A 239 -19.49 0.42 -10.71
C ASN A 239 -20.05 -1.02 -10.68
N CYS A 240 -19.24 -2.02 -10.33
CA CYS A 240 -19.68 -3.40 -10.20
C CYS A 240 -20.51 -3.61 -8.92
N THR A 241 -21.51 -4.48 -9.04
CA THR A 241 -22.28 -5.03 -7.92
C THR A 241 -22.11 -6.55 -7.87
N PHE A 242 -21.94 -7.10 -6.69
CA PHE A 242 -21.65 -8.51 -6.47
C PHE A 242 -22.86 -9.19 -5.81
N SER A 243 -23.64 -9.94 -6.59
CA SER A 243 -24.78 -10.69 -6.06
C SER A 243 -24.28 -11.91 -5.27
N THR A 244 -24.79 -12.08 -4.06
CA THR A 244 -24.44 -13.22 -3.18
C THR A 244 -25.52 -14.29 -3.19
N ALA A 245 -25.15 -15.53 -2.85
CA ALA A 245 -26.12 -16.63 -2.68
C ALA A 245 -27.15 -16.38 -1.55
N PHE A 246 -26.88 -15.41 -0.66
CA PHE A 246 -27.72 -15.05 0.49
C PHE A 246 -28.66 -13.87 0.22
N ASN A 247 -28.93 -13.56 -1.05
CA ASN A 247 -29.75 -12.41 -1.48
C ASN A 247 -29.20 -11.03 -1.03
N GLY A 248 -27.94 -10.96 -0.63
CA GLY A 248 -27.22 -9.70 -0.43
C GLY A 248 -26.57 -9.22 -1.72
N THR A 249 -26.33 -7.91 -1.81
CA THR A 249 -25.59 -7.29 -2.91
C THR A 249 -24.39 -6.55 -2.35
N GLY A 250 -23.19 -7.07 -2.65
CA GLY A 250 -21.95 -6.39 -2.37
C GLY A 250 -21.73 -5.23 -3.33
N THR A 251 -21.10 -4.17 -2.85
CA THR A 251 -20.81 -2.96 -3.61
C THR A 251 -19.40 -2.51 -3.34
N VAL A 252 -18.73 -1.93 -4.35
CA VAL A 252 -17.45 -1.26 -4.13
C VAL A 252 -17.67 -0.03 -3.25
N CYS A 253 -16.86 0.07 -2.22
CA CYS A 253 -16.85 1.12 -1.23
C CYS A 253 -16.12 2.36 -1.79
N HIS A 254 -16.85 3.47 -1.89
CA HIS A 254 -16.32 4.79 -2.27
C HIS A 254 -16.04 5.68 -1.06
N LEU A 255 -15.94 5.10 0.14
CA LEU A 255 -15.86 5.89 1.35
C LEU A 255 -14.54 6.66 1.40
N ALA A 256 -14.64 7.98 1.48
CA ALA A 256 -13.52 8.91 1.69
C ALA A 256 -12.68 8.59 2.96
N HIS A 257 -13.15 7.69 3.83
CA HIS A 257 -12.47 7.24 5.04
C HIS A 257 -11.47 6.09 4.82
N PHE A 258 -11.42 5.50 3.63
CA PHE A 258 -10.37 4.58 3.21
C PHE A 258 -9.14 5.35 2.70
N SER A 259 -8.70 6.34 3.46
CA SER A 259 -7.41 6.99 3.26
C SER A 259 -6.75 7.13 4.61
N CYS A 260 -5.68 6.37 4.81
CA CYS A 260 -4.94 6.39 6.05
C CYS A 260 -4.22 7.74 6.22
N LEU A 261 -4.50 8.49 7.27
CA LEU A 261 -3.84 9.78 7.51
C LEU A 261 -2.35 9.63 7.82
N GLY A 262 -1.93 8.44 8.28
CA GLY A 262 -0.55 8.09 8.59
C GLY A 262 0.29 7.82 7.36
N CYS A 263 0.07 6.66 6.73
CA CYS A 263 0.82 6.20 5.56
C CYS A 263 0.25 6.63 4.21
N LYS A 264 -0.94 7.26 4.19
CA LYS A 264 -1.67 7.65 2.97
C LYS A 264 -2.07 6.48 2.08
N SER A 265 -2.06 5.25 2.61
CA SER A 265 -2.65 4.10 1.91
C SER A 265 -4.13 4.31 1.68
N VAL A 266 -4.65 3.79 0.57
CA VAL A 266 -6.09 3.90 0.24
C VAL A 266 -6.87 2.61 0.51
N ASP A 267 -6.20 1.58 1.02
CA ASP A 267 -6.81 0.27 1.27
C ASP A 267 -7.21 0.06 2.74
N HIS A 268 -6.95 1.02 3.63
CA HIS A 268 -7.38 0.92 5.02
C HIS A 268 -7.65 2.29 5.65
N PRO A 269 -8.56 2.37 6.62
CA PRO A 269 -8.71 3.55 7.46
C PRO A 269 -7.52 3.70 8.42
N SER A 270 -7.28 4.93 8.88
CA SER A 270 -6.17 5.27 9.79
C SER A 270 -6.06 4.36 11.03
N GLY A 271 -7.20 3.94 11.60
CA GLY A 271 -7.22 3.08 12.79
C GLY A 271 -6.75 1.65 12.57
N LEU A 272 -6.64 1.22 11.30
CA LEU A 272 -6.14 -0.11 10.90
C LEU A 272 -4.75 -0.05 10.27
N CYS A 273 -4.05 1.08 10.38
CA CYS A 273 -2.71 1.22 9.81
C CYS A 273 -1.71 0.27 10.49
N PRO A 274 -1.02 -0.61 9.75
CA PRO A 274 -0.12 -1.58 10.36
C PRO A 274 1.15 -0.93 10.94
N TYR A 275 1.55 0.23 10.41
CA TYR A 275 2.78 0.92 10.82
C TYR A 275 2.78 1.35 12.30
N SER A 276 1.63 1.76 12.84
CA SER A 276 1.54 2.13 14.26
C SER A 276 1.76 0.95 15.22
N SER A 277 1.63 -0.28 14.72
CA SER A 277 1.83 -1.51 15.49
C SER A 277 3.23 -2.13 15.31
N ILE A 278 4.06 -1.55 14.44
CA ILE A 278 5.42 -2.05 14.20
C ILE A 278 6.27 -1.78 15.45
N GLN A 279 6.91 -2.82 15.98
CA GLN A 279 7.82 -2.67 17.10
C GLN A 279 8.96 -1.71 16.76
N GLY A 280 9.13 -0.68 17.59
CA GLY A 280 10.16 0.34 17.38
C GLY A 280 9.79 1.42 16.35
N TRP A 281 8.55 1.45 15.85
CA TRP A 281 8.04 2.59 15.09
C TRP A 281 8.02 3.84 15.97
N LYS A 282 8.62 4.92 15.45
CA LYS A 282 8.81 6.20 16.15
C LYS A 282 7.89 7.31 15.64
N GLY A 283 7.06 7.01 14.64
CA GLY A 283 6.07 7.97 14.15
C GLY A 283 5.05 8.28 15.23
N THR A 284 4.53 9.51 15.23
CA THR A 284 3.49 9.91 16.18
C THR A 284 2.27 9.00 16.05
N PRO A 285 1.64 8.56 17.16
CA PRO A 285 0.44 7.75 17.08
C PRO A 285 -0.64 8.48 16.27
N LEU A 286 -1.34 7.74 15.42
CA LEU A 286 -2.55 8.27 14.79
C LEU A 286 -3.57 8.51 15.90
N ALA A 287 -4.23 9.68 15.88
CA ALA A 287 -5.31 9.93 16.82
C ALA A 287 -6.32 8.80 16.70
N ALA A 288 -6.62 8.13 17.82
CA ALA A 288 -7.67 7.12 17.83
C ALA A 288 -8.95 7.78 17.29
N PRO A 289 -9.75 7.10 16.44
CA PRO A 289 -11.04 7.63 16.04
C PRO A 289 -11.81 7.99 17.31
N SER A 290 -12.31 9.23 17.40
CA SER A 290 -12.96 9.70 18.62
C SER A 290 -14.12 8.76 18.96
N ARG A 291 -13.93 7.91 19.98
CA ARG A 291 -14.94 7.04 20.61
C ARG A 291 -16.07 6.58 19.68
N ALA A 292 -15.76 5.63 18.80
CA ALA A 292 -16.65 4.49 18.60
C ALA A 292 -15.99 3.32 19.33
N THR A 293 -16.68 2.76 20.33
CA THR A 293 -16.17 1.72 21.23
C THR A 293 -15.76 0.48 20.44
N THR A 294 -14.46 0.32 20.15
CA THR A 294 -13.91 -0.91 19.58
C THR A 294 -13.92 -1.98 20.67
N ALA A 295 -14.96 -2.81 20.71
CA ALA A 295 -14.81 -4.13 21.29
C ALA A 295 -13.96 -4.96 20.32
N VAL A 296 -12.65 -5.03 20.59
CA VAL A 296 -11.80 -6.06 20.00
C VAL A 296 -12.31 -7.39 20.55
N VAL A 297 -13.13 -8.11 19.79
CA VAL A 297 -13.50 -9.48 20.12
C VAL A 297 -12.25 -10.33 19.86
N ASN A 298 -11.55 -10.65 20.93
CA ASN A 298 -10.44 -11.60 20.91
C ASN A 298 -11.02 -13.02 20.79
N ILE A 299 -10.99 -13.62 19.60
CA ILE A 299 -11.68 -14.88 19.27
C ILE A 299 -10.96 -16.12 19.82
N ASN A 300 -9.94 -15.96 20.66
CA ASN A 300 -9.12 -17.11 21.10
C ASN A 300 -9.69 -17.96 22.23
N ASN A 301 -10.96 -17.82 22.64
CA ASN A 301 -11.57 -18.72 23.63
C ASN A 301 -13.10 -18.74 23.54
N ALA A 302 -13.65 -19.58 22.67
CA ALA A 302 -15.04 -20.00 22.76
C ALA A 302 -15.22 -21.44 22.24
N THR A 303 -14.58 -22.39 22.93
CA THR A 303 -14.99 -23.79 22.89
C THR A 303 -16.26 -23.93 23.73
N THR A 304 -17.43 -23.71 23.13
CA THR A 304 -18.71 -24.11 23.73
C THR A 304 -19.60 -24.76 22.70
N SER A 305 -19.86 -26.04 22.97
CA SER A 305 -20.73 -26.99 22.30
C SER A 305 -22.08 -26.41 21.89
N PHE A 306 -22.37 -26.40 20.58
CA PHE A 306 -23.73 -26.36 20.08
C PHE A 306 -24.33 -27.77 20.18
N ASN A 307 -25.11 -27.98 21.24
CA ASN A 307 -26.03 -29.11 21.33
C ASN A 307 -27.18 -28.91 20.33
N SER A 308 -27.49 -30.01 19.67
CA SER A 308 -28.54 -30.28 18.70
C SER A 308 -29.94 -29.80 19.12
N LEU A 309 -30.71 -29.26 18.17
CA LEU A 309 -32.17 -29.22 18.25
C LEU A 309 -32.81 -29.77 16.96
N PRO A 310 -34.01 -30.40 17.04
CA PRO A 310 -34.48 -31.37 16.06
C PRO A 310 -35.40 -30.78 14.99
N ARG A 311 -35.37 -31.38 13.80
CA ARG A 311 -36.32 -31.15 12.70
C ARG A 311 -37.73 -31.58 13.12
N GLY A 312 -38.64 -30.62 13.28
CA GLY A 312 -40.07 -30.86 13.30
C GLY A 312 -40.61 -31.08 11.90
N THR A 313 -41.24 -32.22 11.67
CA THR A 313 -42.10 -32.51 10.53
C THR A 313 -43.52 -32.03 10.83
N SER A 314 -44.16 -31.34 9.88
CA SER A 314 -45.60 -31.10 9.93
C SER A 314 -46.25 -31.56 8.63
N ARG A 315 -47.03 -32.64 8.74
CA ARG A 315 -48.17 -32.94 7.86
C ARG A 315 -49.41 -32.29 8.48
N GLY A 316 -50.23 -31.71 7.63
CA GLY A 316 -51.57 -31.19 7.88
C GLY A 316 -52.09 -30.66 6.57
#